data_AF-A0A3M0FYF3-F1
#
_entry.id   AF-A0A3M0FYF3-F1
#
_cell.length_a   1.000
_cell.length_b   1.000
_cell.length_c   1.000
_cell.angle_alpha   90.00
_cell.angle_beta   90.00
_cell.angle_gamma   90.00
#
_symmetry.space_group_name_H-M   'P 1'
#
loop_
_entity.id
_entity.type
_entity.pdbx_description
1 polymer ?
#
loop_
_entity_poly.entity_id
_entity_poly.type
_entity_poly.pdbx_seq_one_letter_code
_entity_poly.pdbx_strand_id
1 'polypeptide(L)'
;MRRIIGIGVVAAGAVLLIAFLVFLRKPVVDAGANGLFANDCCGTVKLADGEMLLNDKQSIAYIVARDADGPYILPRFDVGVVSDQGLDVDGTRSVRKLRLDRLPSATKLTLHEGLTPYVFKRLTPHLRN
;
A
#
# COMPACT_ATOMS: atom_id res chain seq x y z
N MET A 1 -35.98 34.34 18.67
CA MET A 1 -34.71 33.89 19.28
C MET A 1 -34.55 32.37 19.35
N ARG A 2 -35.57 31.56 19.71
CA ARG A 2 -35.48 30.07 19.73
C ARG A 2 -35.16 29.39 18.39
N ARG A 3 -35.57 29.96 17.24
CA ARG A 3 -35.34 29.37 15.90
C ARG A 3 -33.88 29.50 15.40
N ILE A 4 -33.14 30.51 15.85
CA ILE A 4 -31.77 30.78 15.39
C ILE A 4 -30.77 29.83 16.06
N ILE A 5 -31.03 29.49 17.33
CA ILE A 5 -30.23 28.53 18.10
C ILE A 5 -30.35 27.12 17.49
N GLY A 6 -31.55 26.73 17.03
CA GLY A 6 -31.76 25.42 16.38
C GLY A 6 -30.99 25.27 15.07
N ILE A 7 -30.90 26.32 14.25
CA ILE A 7 -30.18 26.28 12.96
C ILE A 7 -28.67 26.16 13.20
N GLY A 8 -28.13 26.90 14.17
CA GLY A 8 -26.71 26.84 14.52
C GLY A 8 -26.27 25.45 15.02
N VAL A 9 -27.10 24.80 15.84
CA VAL A 9 -26.82 23.44 16.35
C VAL A 9 -26.90 22.39 15.25
N VAL A 10 -27.88 22.50 14.34
CA VAL A 10 -28.00 21.57 13.20
C VAL A 10 -26.83 21.74 12.23
N ALA A 11 -26.43 22.99 11.92
CA ALA A 11 -25.31 23.26 11.04
C ALA A 11 -23.98 22.78 11.65
N ALA A 12 -23.72 23.08 12.92
CA ALA A 12 -22.53 22.60 13.62
C ALA A 12 -22.48 21.07 13.71
N GLY A 13 -23.63 20.44 14.02
CA GLY A 13 -23.75 18.98 14.03
C GLY A 13 -23.46 18.34 12.68
N ALA A 14 -24.00 18.90 11.60
CA ALA A 14 -23.73 18.42 10.24
C ALA A 14 -22.25 18.56 9.86
N VAL A 15 -21.61 19.70 10.18
CA VAL A 15 -20.17 19.91 9.90
C VAL A 15 -19.31 18.92 10.69
N LEU A 16 -19.61 18.69 11.97
CA LEU A 16 -18.86 17.75 12.80
C LEU A 16 -19.03 16.30 12.31
N LEU A 17 -20.24 15.95 11.88
CA LEU A 17 -20.54 14.63 11.33
C LEU A 17 -19.81 14.39 9.99
N ILE A 18 -19.77 15.41 9.12
CA ILE A 18 -19.02 15.37 7.86
C ILE A 18 -17.52 15.24 8.15
N ALA A 19 -16.99 16.04 9.08
CA ALA A 19 -15.58 15.97 9.47
C ALA A 19 -15.22 14.58 10.03
N PHE A 20 -16.08 14.01 10.88
CA PHE A 20 -15.91 12.68 11.45
C PHE A 20 -15.95 11.59 10.37
N LEU A 21 -16.89 11.68 9.41
CA LEU A 21 -16.97 10.75 8.28
C LEU A 21 -15.77 10.86 7.34
N VAL A 22 -15.25 12.07 7.12
CA VAL A 22 -14.01 12.28 6.34
C VAL A 22 -12.81 11.69 7.08
N PHE A 23 -12.74 11.86 8.40
CA PHE A 23 -11.66 11.30 9.23
C PHE A 23 -11.69 9.77 9.28
N LEU A 24 -12.89 9.17 9.23
CA LEU A 24 -13.09 7.72 9.18
C LEU A 24 -12.88 7.11 7.80
N ARG A 25 -12.85 7.91 6.72
CA ARG A 25 -12.53 7.40 5.39
C ARG A 25 -11.06 6.98 5.37
N LYS A 26 -10.82 5.68 5.59
CA LYS A 26 -9.55 5.04 5.24
C LYS A 26 -9.22 5.43 3.80
N PRO A 27 -7.98 5.84 3.50
CA PRO A 27 -7.58 6.14 2.14
C PRO A 27 -7.94 4.93 1.28
N VAL A 28 -8.76 5.13 0.25
CA VAL A 28 -9.14 4.07 -0.68
C VAL A 28 -7.88 3.77 -1.49
N VAL A 29 -7.04 2.89 -0.95
CA VAL A 29 -5.97 2.27 -1.72
C VAL A 29 -6.67 1.33 -2.68
N ASP A 30 -6.56 1.63 -3.96
CA ASP A 30 -7.20 0.87 -5.03
C ASP A 30 -6.90 -0.63 -4.82
N ALA A 31 -7.95 -1.43 -4.52
CA ALA A 31 -7.82 -2.80 -4.03
C ALA A 31 -7.07 -3.73 -5.00
N GLY A 32 -6.85 -3.27 -6.24
CA GLY A 32 -6.17 -4.01 -7.28
C GLY A 32 -4.67 -4.25 -7.08
N ALA A 33 -4.06 -3.58 -6.11
CA ALA A 33 -2.69 -3.88 -5.67
C ALA A 33 -2.63 -5.00 -4.62
N ASN A 34 -3.71 -5.24 -3.86
CA ASN A 34 -3.72 -6.22 -2.79
C ASN A 34 -3.37 -7.61 -3.32
N GLY A 35 -2.60 -8.39 -2.56
CA GLY A 35 -2.14 -9.70 -2.98
C GLY A 35 -0.91 -10.18 -2.23
N LEU A 36 -0.64 -11.47 -2.32
CA LEU A 36 0.62 -12.06 -1.90
C LEU A 36 1.51 -12.24 -3.14
N PHE A 37 2.74 -11.78 -3.06
CA PHE A 37 3.74 -11.87 -4.12
C PHE A 37 4.98 -12.55 -3.57
N ALA A 38 5.63 -13.39 -4.38
CA ALA A 38 6.80 -14.15 -3.97
C ALA A 38 7.91 -14.08 -5.02
N ASN A 39 9.14 -14.07 -4.53
CA ASN A 39 10.36 -14.23 -5.29
C ASN A 39 11.22 -15.28 -4.59
N ASP A 40 11.70 -16.27 -5.34
CA ASP A 40 12.42 -17.43 -4.79
C ASP A 40 13.75 -17.04 -4.11
N CYS A 41 14.34 -15.90 -4.47
CA CYS A 41 15.62 -15.44 -3.94
C CYS A 41 15.49 -14.60 -2.67
N CYS A 42 14.49 -13.72 -2.58
CA CYS A 42 14.40 -12.71 -1.51
C CYS A 42 13.12 -12.75 -0.66
N GLY A 43 12.17 -13.61 -1.02
CA GLY A 43 11.02 -13.97 -0.17
C GLY A 43 9.68 -13.38 -0.62
N THR A 44 8.85 -12.94 0.31
CA THR A 44 7.44 -12.60 0.08
C THR A 44 7.09 -11.15 0.42
N VAL A 45 6.16 -10.59 -0.36
CA VAL A 45 5.54 -9.29 -0.13
C VAL A 45 4.03 -9.49 -0.12
N LYS A 46 3.39 -9.21 1.01
CA LYS A 46 1.93 -9.22 1.13
C LYS A 46 1.42 -7.78 1.20
N LEU A 47 0.55 -7.43 0.28
CA LEU A 47 -0.10 -6.13 0.18
C LEU A 47 -1.56 -6.27 0.60
N ALA A 48 -1.97 -5.52 1.62
CA ALA A 48 -3.34 -5.50 2.09
C ALA A 48 -3.70 -4.11 2.60
N ASP A 49 -4.62 -3.43 1.90
CA ASP A 49 -5.31 -2.23 2.39
C ASP A 49 -4.37 -1.09 2.82
N GLY A 50 -3.26 -0.93 2.08
CA GLY A 50 -2.24 0.09 2.38
C GLY A 50 -1.14 -0.37 3.33
N GLU A 51 -1.14 -1.63 3.76
CA GLU A 51 -0.07 -2.25 4.55
C GLU A 51 0.70 -3.30 3.75
N MET A 52 2.02 -3.15 3.72
CA MET A 52 2.98 -4.03 3.05
C MET A 52 3.72 -4.84 4.11
N LEU A 53 3.45 -6.13 4.16
CA LEU A 53 4.12 -7.09 5.04
C LEU A 53 5.22 -7.82 4.25
N LEU A 54 6.46 -7.68 4.72
CA LEU A 54 7.66 -8.27 4.13
C LEU A 54 8.07 -9.52 4.90
N ASN A 55 8.21 -10.64 4.21
CA ASN A 55 8.66 -11.93 4.77
C ASN A 55 7.91 -12.35 6.04
N ASP A 56 6.63 -11.97 6.16
CA ASP A 56 5.78 -12.17 7.35
C ASP A 56 6.36 -11.61 8.68
N LYS A 57 7.32 -10.69 8.60
CA LYS A 57 8.06 -10.14 9.76
C LYS A 57 7.81 -8.66 10.01
N GLN A 58 7.84 -7.85 8.94
CA GLN A 58 7.82 -6.39 9.08
C GLN A 58 6.71 -5.79 8.23
N SER A 59 5.84 -4.98 8.84
CA SER A 59 4.78 -4.25 8.15
C SER A 59 5.14 -2.78 8.01
N ILE A 60 4.92 -2.24 6.82
CA ILE A 60 5.04 -0.82 6.54
C ILE A 60 3.85 -0.32 5.73
N ALA A 61 3.44 0.91 6.00
CA ALA A 61 2.42 1.56 5.18
C ALA A 61 2.94 1.81 3.76
N TYR A 62 2.04 1.76 2.77
CA TYR A 62 2.31 2.11 1.39
C TYR A 62 1.13 2.83 0.75
N ILE A 63 1.41 3.54 -0.34
CA ILE A 63 0.40 4.09 -1.24
C ILE A 63 0.54 3.48 -2.64
N VAL A 64 -0.57 3.44 -3.37
CA VAL A 64 -0.59 3.09 -4.80
C VAL A 64 -0.73 4.37 -5.61
N ALA A 65 0.11 4.53 -6.62
CA ALA A 65 0.10 5.67 -7.51
C ALA A 65 0.42 5.24 -8.95
N ARG A 66 0.42 6.20 -9.87
CA ARG A 66 0.74 6.00 -11.28
C ARG A 66 1.59 7.16 -11.77
N ASP A 67 2.60 6.84 -12.59
CA ASP A 67 3.38 7.82 -13.35
C ASP A 67 3.42 7.43 -14.83
N ALA A 68 4.32 8.06 -15.61
CA ALA A 68 4.46 7.80 -17.04
C ALA A 68 4.83 6.34 -17.37
N ASP A 69 5.49 5.63 -16.46
CA ASP A 69 5.90 4.23 -16.66
C ASP A 69 4.80 3.23 -16.23
N GLY A 70 3.72 3.73 -15.60
CA GLY A 70 2.60 2.92 -15.14
C GLY A 70 2.42 2.89 -13.62
N PRO A 71 1.66 1.90 -13.11
CA PRO A 71 1.32 1.85 -11.70
C PRO A 71 2.51 1.43 -10.84
N TYR A 72 2.57 1.96 -9.63
CA TYR A 72 3.60 1.63 -8.66
C TYR A 72 3.10 1.74 -7.24
N ILE A 73 3.84 1.09 -6.35
CA ILE A 73 3.70 1.19 -4.92
C ILE A 73 4.85 2.06 -4.39
N LEU A 74 4.50 3.01 -3.53
CA LEU A 74 5.46 3.80 -2.80
C LEU A 74 5.34 3.45 -1.31
N PRO A 75 6.29 2.70 -0.74
CA PRO A 75 6.31 2.40 0.67
C PRO A 75 6.67 3.65 1.49
N ARG A 76 6.32 3.65 2.78
CA ARG A 76 6.67 4.76 3.69
C ARG A 76 8.17 4.87 3.94
N PHE A 77 8.87 3.75 3.91
CA PHE A 77 10.31 3.63 4.11
C PHE A 77 10.91 2.85 2.95
N ASP A 78 12.22 2.97 2.74
CA ASP A 78 12.87 2.25 1.66
C ASP A 78 12.82 0.74 1.91
N VAL A 79 12.56 -0.03 0.85
CA VAL A 79 12.53 -1.49 0.89
C VAL A 79 13.63 -1.99 -0.04
N GLY A 80 14.51 -2.82 0.50
CA GLY A 80 15.64 -3.38 -0.23
C GLY A 80 15.76 -4.89 -0.09
N VAL A 81 16.65 -5.47 -0.88
CA VAL A 81 17.10 -6.85 -0.74
C VAL A 81 18.46 -6.84 -0.05
N VAL A 82 18.57 -7.58 1.04
CA VAL A 82 19.80 -7.79 1.81
C VAL A 82 20.17 -9.26 1.68
N SER A 83 21.43 -9.51 1.28
CA SER A 83 21.97 -10.87 1.21
C SER A 83 21.75 -11.60 2.54
N ASP A 84 21.35 -12.86 2.46
CA ASP A 84 21.05 -13.76 3.59
C ASP A 84 19.81 -13.43 4.46
N GLN A 85 19.22 -12.23 4.31
CA GLN A 85 18.06 -11.79 5.09
C GLN A 85 16.78 -11.64 4.25
N GLY A 86 16.92 -11.51 2.93
CA GLY A 86 15.81 -11.32 2.01
C GLY A 86 15.43 -9.84 1.94
N LEU A 87 14.13 -9.55 2.12
CA LEU A 87 13.61 -8.19 2.15
C LEU A 87 13.84 -7.51 3.51
N ASP A 88 14.28 -6.25 3.48
CA ASP A 88 14.50 -5.42 4.66
C ASP A 88 14.02 -3.97 4.44
N VAL A 89 13.79 -3.25 5.53
CA VAL A 89 13.34 -1.84 5.54
C VAL A 89 14.41 -0.94 6.09
N ASP A 90 14.79 0.06 5.29
CA ASP A 90 15.74 1.09 5.69
C ASP A 90 15.04 2.46 5.78
N GLY A 91 14.99 3.01 6.99
CA GLY A 91 14.41 4.34 7.25
C GLY A 91 15.33 5.52 6.91
N THR A 92 16.61 5.25 6.60
CA THR A 92 17.63 6.27 6.34
C THR A 92 17.83 6.55 4.85
N ARG A 93 17.36 5.65 3.98
CA ARG A 93 17.50 5.73 2.53
C ARG A 93 16.30 6.40 1.87
N SER A 94 16.54 6.95 0.68
CA SER A 94 15.46 7.44 -0.17
C SER A 94 14.57 6.29 -0.61
N VAL A 95 13.26 6.48 -0.48
CA VAL A 95 12.25 5.49 -0.81
C VAL A 95 12.29 5.13 -2.31
N ARG A 96 12.38 3.84 -2.60
CA ARG A 96 12.25 3.30 -3.96
C ARG A 96 10.82 2.89 -4.30
N LYS A 97 10.47 3.03 -5.58
CA LYS A 97 9.19 2.58 -6.13
C LYS A 97 9.22 1.08 -6.40
N LEU A 98 8.16 0.37 -6.00
CA LEU A 98 7.94 -1.01 -6.40
C LEU A 98 6.93 -1.00 -7.55
N ARG A 99 7.37 -1.38 -8.75
CA ARG A 99 6.55 -1.30 -9.97
C ARG A 99 5.53 -2.42 -10.01
N LEU A 100 4.30 -2.08 -10.39
CA LEU A 100 3.25 -3.06 -10.68
C LEU A 100 3.14 -3.22 -12.20
N ASP A 101 2.90 -4.44 -12.67
CA ASP A 101 2.67 -4.69 -14.10
C ASP A 101 1.36 -4.07 -14.60
N ARG A 102 0.30 -4.12 -13.77
CA ARG A 102 -1.02 -3.60 -14.13
C ARG A 102 -1.89 -3.35 -12.89
N LEU A 103 -2.93 -2.55 -13.06
CA LEU A 103 -4.03 -2.40 -12.11
C LEU A 103 -5.36 -2.53 -12.88
N PRO A 104 -6.44 -3.04 -12.26
CA PRO A 104 -6.59 -3.42 -10.84
C PRO A 104 -6.29 -4.90 -10.55
N SER A 105 -5.45 -5.57 -11.34
CA SER A 105 -5.15 -7.00 -11.13
C SER A 105 -3.67 -7.28 -11.35
N ALA A 106 -2.83 -6.64 -10.52
CA ALA A 106 -1.38 -6.76 -10.62
C ALA A 106 -0.93 -8.21 -10.53
N THR A 107 -0.23 -8.77 -11.50
CA THR A 107 0.30 -10.14 -11.42
C THR A 107 1.77 -10.19 -11.04
N LYS A 108 2.45 -9.05 -11.14
CA LYS A 108 3.87 -8.92 -10.84
C LYS A 108 4.15 -7.63 -10.09
N LEU A 109 5.12 -7.70 -9.20
CA LEU A 109 5.69 -6.58 -8.47
C LEU A 109 7.19 -6.59 -8.70
N THR A 110 7.79 -5.46 -9.07
CA THR A 110 9.21 -5.37 -9.40
C THR A 110 9.88 -4.32 -8.54
N LEU A 111 10.85 -4.75 -7.75
CA LEU A 111 11.75 -3.89 -6.99
C LEU A 111 13.04 -3.72 -7.79
N HIS A 112 13.44 -2.48 -8.05
CA HIS A 112 14.73 -2.20 -8.69
C HIS A 112 15.76 -1.81 -7.65
N GLU A 113 16.88 -2.51 -7.64
CA GLU A 113 18.08 -2.13 -6.88
C GLU A 113 19.19 -1.76 -7.85
N GLY A 114 19.37 -0.47 -8.07
CA GLY A 114 20.22 0.01 -9.17
C GLY A 114 19.68 -0.49 -10.50
N LEU A 115 20.48 -1.29 -11.21
CA LEU A 115 20.12 -1.90 -12.50
C LEU A 115 19.52 -3.32 -12.36
N THR A 116 19.44 -3.86 -11.14
CA THR A 116 18.99 -5.24 -10.89
C THR A 116 17.50 -5.27 -10.57
N PRO A 117 16.66 -5.92 -11.39
CA PRO A 117 15.24 -6.09 -11.11
C PRO A 117 14.97 -7.38 -10.32
N TYR A 118 14.33 -7.24 -9.15
CA TYR A 118 13.76 -8.36 -8.40
C TYR A 118 12.27 -8.45 -8.69
N VAL A 119 11.86 -9.52 -9.38
CA VAL A 119 10.48 -9.73 -9.82
C VAL A 119 9.76 -10.69 -8.89
N PHE A 120 8.76 -10.20 -8.18
CA PHE A 120 7.86 -10.98 -7.35
C PHE A 120 6.60 -11.32 -8.15
N LYS A 121 6.25 -12.60 -8.22
CA LYS A 121 5.04 -13.08 -8.90
C LYS A 121 3.91 -13.22 -7.89
N ARG A 122 2.70 -12.83 -8.28
CA ARG A 122 1.52 -13.05 -7.45
C ARG A 122 1.34 -14.55 -7.20
N LEU A 123 1.22 -14.92 -5.94
CA LEU A 123 0.74 -16.22 -5.53
C LEU A 123 -0.79 -16.20 -5.65
N THR A 124 -1.31 -16.98 -6.60
CA THR A 124 -2.72 -17.36 -6.57
C THR A 124 -2.96 -18.19 -5.32
N PRO A 125 -3.98 -17.89 -4.50
CA PRO A 125 -4.33 -18.79 -3.41
C PRO A 125 -4.68 -20.13 -4.04
N HIS A 126 -3.87 -21.16 -3.75
CA HIS A 126 -4.32 -22.53 -3.95
C HIS A 126 -5.54 -22.70 -3.04
N LEU A 127 -6.73 -22.74 -3.62
CA LEU A 127 -7.92 -23.25 -2.97
C LEU A 127 -7.60 -24.69 -2.57
N ARG A 128 -7.16 -24.88 -1.33
CA ARG A 128 -7.06 -26.18 -0.70
C ARG A 128 -8.50 -26.55 -0.34
N ASN A 129 -9.13 -27.35 -1.21
CA ASN A 129 -10.38 -28.04 -0.90
C ASN A 129 -10.22 -28.91 0.34
#